data_AF-A0A8X7CN36-F1
#
_entry.id   AF-A0A8X7CN36-F1
#
_cell.length_a   1.000
_cell.length_b   1.000
_cell.length_c   1.000
_cell.angle_alpha   90.00
_cell.angle_beta   90.00
_cell.angle_gamma   90.00
#
_symmetry.space_group_name_H-M   'P 1'
#
loop_
_entity.id
_entity.type
_entity.pdbx_description
1 polymer ?
#
loop_
_entity_poly.entity_id
_entity_poly.type
_entity_poly.pdbx_seq_one_letter_code
_entity_poly.pdbx_strand_id
1 'polypeptide(L)'
;MEANLSTENLKYYPFKGFSLCVLTKSRQVASGILIGVKRELTAEFRIIKAMGVDSDKSEIVHLDVWKCGVHFKNLATYSPPCNHPDFSYVKH
;
A
#
# COMPACT_ATOMS: atom_id res chain seq x y z
N MET A 1 5.02 22.58 3.27
CA MET A 1 5.73 21.49 3.97
C MET A 1 5.09 20.19 3.52
N GLU A 2 5.74 19.45 2.60
CA GLU A 2 5.16 18.21 2.09
C GLU A 2 5.26 17.09 3.13
N ALA A 3 4.14 16.42 3.39
CA ALA A 3 4.05 15.25 4.25
C ALA A 3 4.82 14.07 3.61
N ASN A 4 6.09 13.92 3.96
CA ASN A 4 6.93 12.79 3.59
C ASN A 4 6.90 11.77 4.74
N LEU A 5 5.87 10.92 4.80
CA LEU A 5 5.89 9.78 5.70
C LEU A 5 6.83 8.71 5.15
N SER A 6 8.09 8.72 5.59
CA SER A 6 8.99 7.57 5.44
C SER A 6 8.61 6.48 6.46
N THR A 7 9.05 5.24 6.23
CA THR A 7 8.88 4.13 7.18
C THR A 7 9.39 4.50 8.58
N GLU A 8 10.45 5.29 8.64
CA GLU A 8 11.07 5.81 9.87
C GLU A 8 10.19 6.84 10.59
N ASN A 9 9.37 7.58 9.84
CA ASN A 9 8.45 8.57 10.38
C ASN A 9 7.16 7.94 10.95
N LEU A 10 6.83 6.69 10.57
CA LEU A 10 5.65 5.99 11.07
C LEU A 10 5.63 5.87 12.60
N LYS A 11 6.80 5.83 13.26
CA LYS A 11 6.91 5.81 14.71
C LYS A 11 6.29 7.04 15.39
N TYR A 12 6.18 8.16 14.68
CA TYR A 12 5.57 9.40 15.17
C TYR A 12 4.04 9.45 14.96
N TYR A 13 3.47 8.49 14.23
CA TYR A 13 2.04 8.41 13.94
C TYR A 13 1.45 7.10 14.48
N PRO A 14 1.34 6.94 15.81
CA PRO A 14 0.84 5.72 16.40
C PRO A 14 -0.67 5.58 16.16
N PHE A 15 -1.05 4.67 15.26
CA PHE A 15 -2.43 4.21 15.14
C PHE A 15 -2.66 3.09 16.18
N LYS A 16 -3.22 3.47 17.33
CA LYS A 16 -3.44 2.54 18.46
C LYS A 16 -4.28 1.34 18.02
N GLY A 17 -3.81 0.14 18.32
CA GLY A 17 -4.49 -1.11 17.93
C GLY A 17 -4.22 -1.58 16.51
N PHE A 18 -3.40 -0.86 15.73
CA PHE A 18 -3.04 -1.24 14.38
C PHE A 18 -1.53 -1.50 14.25
N SER A 19 -1.18 -2.37 13.30
CA SER A 19 0.11 -2.48 12.63
C SER A 19 -0.01 -1.75 11.30
N LEU A 20 1.02 -1.02 10.91
CA LEU A 20 1.02 -0.22 9.69
C LEU A 20 1.87 -0.88 8.62
N CYS A 21 1.30 -0.99 7.41
CA CYS A 21 1.99 -1.38 6.20
C CYS A 21 2.07 -0.16 5.28
N VAL A 22 3.22 0.08 4.67
CA VAL A 22 3.43 1.27 3.84
C VAL A 22 4.11 0.94 2.52
N LEU A 23 3.57 1.50 1.45
CA LEU A 23 4.28 1.79 0.22
C LEU A 23 4.60 3.29 0.22
N THR A 24 5.88 3.62 0.40
CA THR A 24 6.32 5.01 0.46
C THR A 24 6.27 5.64 -0.92
N LYS A 25 5.96 6.95 -0.96
CA LYS A 25 5.92 7.72 -2.19
C LYS A 25 7.25 7.69 -2.97
N SER A 26 7.16 7.71 -4.29
CA SER A 26 8.31 8.04 -5.13
C SER A 26 8.67 9.53 -4.97
N ARG A 27 9.97 9.88 -5.03
CA ARG A 27 10.46 11.26 -4.82
C ARG A 27 9.85 12.29 -5.79
N GLN A 28 9.39 11.85 -6.96
CA GLN A 28 8.87 12.73 -8.01
C GLN A 28 7.34 12.83 -8.02
N VAL A 29 6.61 11.96 -7.30
CA VAL A 29 5.14 11.91 -7.33
C VAL A 29 4.62 11.81 -5.91
N ALA A 30 3.75 12.75 -5.51
CA ALA A 30 3.02 12.70 -4.24
C ALA A 30 2.00 11.56 -4.24
N SER A 31 2.51 10.34 -4.09
CA SER A 31 1.81 9.05 -4.15
C SER A 31 2.08 8.26 -2.86
N GLY A 32 1.71 6.99 -2.78
CA GLY A 32 1.95 6.14 -1.63
C GLY A 32 0.68 5.61 -0.98
N ILE A 33 0.79 4.44 -0.38
CA ILE A 33 -0.32 3.72 0.24
C ILE A 33 0.06 3.40 1.69
N LEU A 34 -0.80 3.79 2.63
CA LEU A 34 -0.71 3.41 4.04
C LEU A 34 -1.92 2.53 4.39
N ILE A 35 -1.66 1.33 4.90
CA ILE A 35 -2.72 0.42 5.34
C ILE A 35 -2.54 0.14 6.83
N GLY A 36 -3.61 0.36 7.59
CA GLY A 36 -3.71 -0.08 8.98
C GLY A 36 -4.36 -1.45 9.07
N VAL A 37 -3.63 -2.42 9.60
CA VAL A 37 -4.18 -3.76 9.92
C VAL A 37 -4.35 -3.86 11.43
N LYS A 38 -5.51 -4.32 11.90
CA LYS A 38 -5.69 -4.55 13.35
C LYS A 38 -4.62 -5.51 13.86
N ARG A 39 -4.00 -5.17 14.99
CA ARG A 39 -2.83 -5.87 15.53
C ARG A 39 -3.11 -7.32 15.96
N GLU A 40 -4.38 -7.63 16.22
CA GLU A 40 -4.88 -8.98 16.51
C GLU A 40 -4.99 -9.89 15.27
N LEU A 41 -4.86 -9.35 14.06
CA LEU A 41 -4.95 -10.11 12.82
C LEU A 41 -3.56 -10.49 12.33
N THR A 42 -3.44 -11.71 11.81
CA THR A 42 -2.29 -12.10 11.01
C THR A 42 -2.46 -11.52 9.61
N ALA A 43 -1.43 -10.85 9.09
CA ALA A 43 -1.47 -10.30 7.75
C ALA A 43 -0.08 -10.33 7.08
N GLU A 44 -0.08 -10.38 5.76
CA GLU A 44 1.10 -10.31 4.93
C GLU A 44 0.90 -9.23 3.87
N PHE A 45 1.85 -8.29 3.83
CA PHE A 45 1.83 -7.16 2.91
C PHE A 45 2.89 -7.34 1.84
N ARG A 46 2.49 -7.24 0.57
CA ARG A 46 3.38 -7.31 -0.58
C ARG A 46 3.13 -6.14 -1.52
N ILE A 47 4.20 -5.48 -1.94
CA ILE A 47 4.13 -4.47 -3.00
C ILE A 47 4.16 -5.23 -4.33
N ILE A 48 3.09 -5.10 -5.13
CA ILE A 48 3.05 -5.67 -6.48
C ILE A 48 3.71 -4.70 -7.46
N LYS A 49 3.34 -3.41 -7.36
CA LYS A 49 3.83 -2.36 -8.23
C LYS A 49 3.96 -1.05 -7.46
N ALA A 50 5.13 -0.42 -7.55
CA ALA A 50 5.36 0.92 -7.04
C ALA A 50 5.23 1.94 -8.17
N MET A 51 5.08 3.23 -7.82
CA MET A 51 5.01 4.31 -8.80
C MET A 51 6.29 4.38 -9.65
N GLY A 52 6.16 4.10 -10.94
CA GLY A 52 7.27 4.11 -11.91
C GLY A 52 7.42 5.42 -12.69
N VAL A 53 8.43 5.48 -13.55
CA VAL A 53 8.64 6.56 -14.54
C VAL A 53 7.89 6.27 -15.85
N ASP A 54 7.37 5.05 -15.96
CA ASP A 54 6.72 4.51 -17.16
C ASP A 54 5.35 5.16 -17.40
N SER A 55 4.74 4.87 -18.56
CA SER A 55 3.43 5.40 -18.93
C SER A 55 2.34 4.99 -17.95
N ASP A 56 2.40 3.78 -17.40
CA ASP A 56 1.49 3.35 -16.33
C ASP A 56 1.97 3.85 -14.96
N LYS A 57 1.38 4.97 -14.58
CA LYS A 57 1.54 5.56 -13.25
C LYS A 57 0.54 4.93 -12.29
N SER A 58 0.76 3.70 -11.85
CA SER A 58 -0.10 3.07 -10.83
C SER A 58 0.73 2.43 -9.73
N GLU A 59 0.16 2.42 -8.53
CA GLU A 59 0.63 1.69 -7.37
C GLU A 59 -0.36 0.58 -7.07
N ILE A 60 0.16 -0.61 -6.79
CA ILE A 60 -0.64 -1.80 -6.49
C ILE A 60 0.02 -2.55 -5.33
N VAL A 61 -0.74 -2.81 -4.29
CA VAL A 61 -0.32 -3.60 -3.13
C VAL A 61 -1.31 -4.72 -2.86
N HIS A 62 -0.78 -5.85 -2.41
CA HIS A 62 -1.55 -6.99 -1.93
C HIS A 62 -1.43 -7.04 -0.41
N LEU A 63 -2.57 -7.18 0.26
CA LEU A 63 -2.66 -7.52 1.66
C LEU A 63 -3.44 -8.81 1.85
N ASP A 64 -2.74 -9.87 2.23
CA ASP A 64 -3.36 -11.07 2.75
C ASP A 64 -3.68 -10.86 4.23
N VAL A 65 -4.90 -11.21 4.65
CA VAL A 65 -5.35 -11.15 6.05
C VAL A 65 -5.99 -12.47 6.43
N TRP A 66 -5.59 -13.02 7.57
CA TRP A 66 -6.19 -14.24 8.12
C TRP A 66 -6.97 -13.93 9.39
N LYS A 67 -8.21 -14.42 9.45
CA LYS A 67 -9.08 -14.30 10.63
C LYS A 67 -9.91 -15.56 10.80
N CYS A 68 -9.81 -16.20 11.96
CA CYS A 68 -10.62 -17.37 12.31
C CYS A 68 -10.59 -18.50 11.26
N GLY A 69 -9.43 -18.77 10.66
CA GLY A 69 -9.27 -19.79 9.61
C GLY A 69 -9.72 -19.35 8.21
N VAL A 70 -10.24 -18.12 8.06
CA VAL A 70 -10.60 -17.54 6.76
C VAL A 70 -9.45 -16.66 6.25
N HIS A 71 -9.11 -16.83 4.97
CA HIS A 71 -8.09 -16.05 4.27
C HIS A 71 -8.76 -15.02 3.34
N PHE A 72 -8.48 -13.74 3.58
CA PHE A 72 -8.94 -12.62 2.77
C PHE A 72 -7.78 -12.07 1.95
N LYS A 73 -7.92 -12.08 0.63
CA LYS A 73 -6.99 -11.45 -0.32
C LYS A 73 -7.50 -10.05 -0.65
N ASN A 74 -6.78 -9.02 -0.23
CA ASN A 74 -7.17 -7.63 -0.46
C ASN A 74 -6.15 -6.98 -1.40
N LEU A 75 -6.65 -6.29 -2.42
CA LEU A 75 -5.82 -5.48 -3.32
C LEU A 75 -6.18 -4.02 -3.10
N ALA A 76 -5.16 -3.18 -2.93
CA ALA A 76 -5.33 -1.74 -2.94
C ALA A 76 -4.51 -1.15 -4.08
N THR A 77 -5.11 -0.20 -4.79
CA THR A 77 -4.47 0.48 -5.91
C THR A 77 -4.67 1.98 -5.83
N TYR A 78 -3.65 2.71 -6.23
CA TYR A 78 -3.74 4.13 -6.48
C TYR A 78 -3.28 4.41 -7.91
N SER A 79 -4.01 5.28 -8.60
CA SER A 79 -3.68 5.76 -9.93
C SER A 79 -4.03 7.26 -10.00
N PRO A 80 -3.10 8.18 -10.32
CA PRO A 80 -3.39 9.58 -10.57
C PRO A 80 -4.43 9.76 -11.69
N PRO A 81 -5.11 10.93 -11.71
CA PRO A 81 -6.03 11.28 -12.77
C PRO A 81 -5.38 11.19 -14.16
N CYS A 82 -6.19 10.83 -15.15
CA CYS A 82 -5.76 10.72 -16.55
C CYS A 82 -4.66 9.68 -16.82
N ASN A 83 -4.43 8.74 -15.90
CA ASN A 83 -3.62 7.54 -16.14
C ASN A 83 -4.50 6.37 -16.58
N HIS A 84 -3.93 5.45 -17.36
CA HIS A 84 -4.53 4.15 -17.68
C HIS A 84 -3.78 3.08 -16.88
N PRO A 85 -4.27 2.71 -15.68
CA PRO A 85 -3.59 1.72 -14.86
C PRO A 85 -3.56 0.36 -15.55
N ASP A 86 -2.40 -0.27 -15.61
CA ASP A 86 -2.28 -1.64 -16.09
C ASP A 86 -2.50 -2.61 -14.93
N PHE A 87 -3.57 -3.41 -15.01
CA PHE A 87 -3.91 -4.42 -14.01
C PHE A 87 -3.39 -5.82 -14.36
N SER A 88 -2.64 -5.98 -15.46
CA SER A 88 -2.01 -7.25 -15.83
C SER A 88 -1.02 -7.76 -14.75
N TYR A 89 -0.52 -6.86 -13.90
CA TYR A 89 0.32 -7.18 -12.75
C TYR A 89 -0.42 -7.92 -11.63
N VAL A 90 -1.76 -7.86 -11.60
CA VAL A 90 -2.58 -8.57 -10.61
C VAL A 90 -2.79 -10.00 -11.09
N LYS A 91 -2.13 -10.96 -10.42
CA LYS A 91 -2.32 -12.39 -10.67
C LYS A 91 -3.42 -12.96 -9.76
N HIS A 92 -4.33 -13.75 -10.32
CA HIS A 92 -5.41 -14.44 -9.61
C HIS A 92 -4.94 -15.74 -8.95
#